data_AF-A0A2E7MBV2-F1
#
_entry.id   AF-A0A2E7MBV2-F1
#
_cell.length_a   1.000
_cell.length_b   1.000
_cell.length_c   1.000
_cell.angle_alpha   90.00
_cell.angle_beta   90.00
_cell.angle_gamma   90.00
#
_symmetry.space_group_name_H-M   'P 1'
#
loop_
_entity.id
_entity.type
_entity.pdbx_description
1 polymer ?
#
loop_
_entity_poly.entity_id
_entity_poly.type
_entity_poly.pdbx_seq_one_letter_code
_entity_poly.pdbx_strand_id
1 'polypeptide(L)'
;MPSLQAQILDRFAPLVAPGGRLVYATCSLLEDENDRVLAGFLERHREFAVLPVAAILGDQRAEQLGDGRVLKLYPHVHDTDGFYAVALTREN
;
A
#
# COMPACT_ATOMS: atom_id res chain seq x y z
N MET A 1 -11.17 -11.04 1.79
CA MET A 1 -10.34 -12.25 1.99
C MET A 1 -8.96 -11.89 2.55
N PRO A 2 -8.86 -11.49 3.84
CA PRO A 2 -7.63 -10.91 4.41
C PRO A 2 -6.42 -11.85 4.37
N SER A 3 -6.64 -13.14 4.65
CA SER A 3 -5.59 -14.15 4.69
C SER A 3 -4.93 -14.40 3.33
N LEU A 4 -5.70 -14.35 2.24
CA LEU A 4 -5.16 -14.50 0.88
C LEU A 4 -4.29 -13.30 0.49
N GLN A 5 -4.75 -12.09 0.80
CA GLN A 5 -4.01 -10.86 0.51
C GLN A 5 -2.64 -10.84 1.21
N ALA A 6 -2.60 -11.21 2.50
CA ALA A 6 -1.36 -11.34 3.25
C ALA A 6 -0.41 -12.37 2.62
N GLN A 7 -0.91 -13.55 2.23
CA GLN A 7 -0.11 -14.59 1.59
C GLN A 7 0.46 -14.15 0.24
N ILE A 8 -0.32 -13.42 -0.55
CA ILE A 8 0.14 -12.85 -1.82
C ILE A 8 1.30 -11.88 -1.55
N LEU A 9 1.10 -10.92 -0.64
CA LEU A 9 2.11 -9.91 -0.35
C LEU A 9 3.41 -10.53 0.21
N ASP A 10 3.29 -11.47 1.15
CA ASP A 10 4.43 -12.20 1.73
C ASP A 10 5.20 -13.00 0.68
N ARG A 11 4.51 -13.60 -0.30
CA ARG A 11 5.14 -14.40 -1.37
C ARG A 11 6.03 -13.56 -2.29
N PHE A 12 5.66 -12.30 -2.54
CA PHE A 12 6.41 -11.44 -3.45
C PHE A 12 7.52 -10.63 -2.77
N ALA A 13 7.45 -10.41 -1.46
CA ALA A 13 8.49 -9.71 -0.69
C ALA A 13 9.94 -10.18 -0.94
N PRO A 14 10.27 -11.50 -0.91
CA PRO A 14 11.66 -11.93 -1.11
C PRO A 14 12.20 -11.72 -2.53
N LEU A 15 11.33 -11.40 -3.50
CA LEU A 15 11.73 -11.13 -4.89
C LEU A 15 12.17 -9.68 -5.13
N VAL A 16 11.99 -8.82 -4.12
CA VAL A 16 12.35 -7.40 -4.20
C VAL A 16 13.82 -7.27 -3.81
N ALA A 17 14.64 -6.72 -4.70
CA ALA A 17 16.04 -6.42 -4.38
C ALA A 17 16.14 -5.29 -3.33
N PRO A 18 17.26 -5.18 -2.60
CA PRO A 18 17.58 -4.00 -1.78
C PRO A 18 17.41 -2.69 -2.56
N GLY A 19 16.72 -1.70 -1.98
CA GLY A 19 16.33 -0.45 -2.65
C GLY A 19 15.18 -0.60 -3.66
N GLY A 20 14.70 -1.83 -3.90
CA GLY A 20 13.58 -2.13 -4.76
C GLY A 20 12.23 -1.76 -4.13
N ARG A 21 11.19 -1.76 -4.97
CA ARG A 21 9.84 -1.37 -4.60
C ARG A 21 8.84 -2.50 -4.74
N LEU A 22 7.94 -2.61 -3.78
CA LEU A 22 6.78 -3.49 -3.80
C LEU A 22 5.52 -2.65 -3.70
N VAL A 23 4.61 -2.78 -4.67
CA VAL A 23 3.33 -2.06 -4.65
C VAL A 23 2.23 -3.07 -4.37
N TYR A 24 1.45 -2.81 -3.33
CA TYR A 24 0.27 -3.57 -2.97
C TYR A 24 -0.98 -2.75 -3.29
N ALA A 25 -1.98 -3.37 -3.92
CA ALA A 25 -3.19 -2.69 -4.33
C ALA A 25 -4.43 -3.61 -4.33
N THR A 26 -5.59 -3.04 -4.01
CA THR A 26 -6.90 -3.72 -4.05
C THR A 26 -7.98 -2.78 -4.60
N CYS A 27 -9.04 -3.35 -5.15
CA CYS A 27 -10.28 -2.64 -5.50
C CYS A 27 -11.30 -2.64 -4.35
N SER A 28 -10.80 -2.54 -3.11
CA SER A 28 -11.60 -2.57 -1.90
C SER A 28 -11.18 -1.44 -0.96
N LEU A 29 -12.12 -0.94 -0.16
CA LEU A 29 -11.86 0.04 0.90
C LEU A 29 -11.95 -0.58 2.30
N LEU A 30 -12.10 -1.91 2.40
CA LEU A 30 -12.20 -2.60 3.68
C LEU A 30 -10.85 -2.62 4.40
N GLU A 31 -10.81 -2.14 5.65
CA GLU A 31 -9.59 -2.10 6.48
C GLU A 31 -8.95 -3.49 6.64
N ASP A 32 -9.78 -4.54 6.71
CA ASP A 32 -9.36 -5.94 6.81
C ASP A 32 -8.55 -6.41 5.60
N GLU A 33 -8.80 -5.82 4.43
CA GLU A 33 -8.09 -6.17 3.19
C GLU A 33 -6.91 -5.24 2.93
N ASN A 34 -6.79 -4.13 3.66
CA ASN A 34 -5.86 -3.05 3.37
C ASN A 34 -4.95 -2.76 4.58
N ASP A 35 -5.36 -1.86 5.47
CA ASP A 35 -4.56 -1.35 6.57
C ASP A 35 -4.09 -2.46 7.51
N ARG A 36 -4.92 -3.49 7.77
CA ARG A 36 -4.54 -4.65 8.60
C ARG A 36 -3.54 -5.57 7.90
N VAL A 37 -3.67 -5.76 6.58
CA VAL A 37 -2.70 -6.54 5.78
C VAL A 37 -1.35 -5.85 5.76
N LEU A 38 -1.34 -4.53 5.54
CA LEU A 38 -0.14 -3.70 5.57
C LEU A 38 0.54 -3.72 6.94
N ALA A 39 -0.22 -3.52 8.03
CA ALA A 39 0.33 -3.53 9.39
C ALA A 39 1.00 -4.88 9.71
N GLY A 40 0.30 -5.99 9.47
CA GLY A 40 0.87 -7.32 9.70
C GLY A 40 2.08 -7.61 8.80
N PHE A 41 2.08 -7.13 7.56
CA PHE A 41 3.23 -7.25 6.67
C PHE A 41 4.47 -6.56 7.23
N LEU A 42 4.35 -5.30 7.67
CA LEU A 42 5.46 -4.52 8.24
C LEU A 42 5.99 -5.10 9.56
N GLU A 43 5.14 -5.79 10.33
CA GLU A 43 5.59 -6.52 11.52
C GLU A 43 6.46 -7.75 11.16
N ARG A 44 6.11 -8.46 10.08
CA ARG A 44 6.80 -9.68 9.62
C ARG A 44 8.06 -9.37 8.80
N HIS A 45 8.05 -8.33 7.98
CA HIS A 45 9.14 -7.95 7.06
C HIS A 45 9.69 -6.57 7.42
N ARG A 46 10.53 -6.55 8.47
CA ARG A 46 11.09 -5.30 9.04
C ARG A 46 12.07 -4.58 8.13
N GLU A 47 12.51 -5.23 7.05
CA GLU A 47 13.33 -4.64 6.00
C GLU A 47 12.54 -3.78 5.01
N PHE A 48 11.20 -3.72 5.13
CA PHE A 48 10.35 -2.86 4.30
C PHE A 48 9.84 -1.66 5.09
N ALA A 49 9.83 -0.50 4.42
CA ALA A 49 9.20 0.71 4.91
C ALA A 49 8.18 1.23 3.89
N VAL A 50 7.17 1.95 4.37
CA VAL A 50 6.20 2.63 3.49
C VAL A 50 6.90 3.80 2.81
N LEU A 51 6.85 3.81 1.47
CA LEU A 51 7.18 4.97 0.67
C LEU A 51 5.91 5.83 0.55
N PRO A 52 5.84 7.00 1.20
CA PRO A 52 4.64 7.82 1.19
C PRO A 52 4.23 8.17 -0.25
N VAL A 53 2.93 8.16 -0.53
CA VAL A 53 2.40 8.56 -1.85
C VAL A 53 2.82 9.99 -2.21
N ALA A 54 2.93 10.87 -1.21
CA ALA A 54 3.49 12.21 -1.38
C ALA A 54 4.88 12.22 -2.03
N ALA A 55 5.76 11.28 -1.65
CA ALA A 55 7.09 11.15 -2.25
C ALA A 55 7.08 10.67 -3.71
N ILE A 56 5.94 10.16 -4.20
CA ILE A 56 5.76 9.62 -5.57
C ILE A 56 5.01 10.61 -6.45
N LEU A 57 3.93 11.21 -5.94
CA LEU A 57 2.99 12.03 -6.71
C LEU A 57 3.05 13.53 -6.38
N GLY A 58 3.82 13.92 -5.36
CA GLY A 58 3.85 15.27 -4.80
C GLY A 58 2.74 15.52 -3.78
N ASP A 59 2.99 16.41 -2.82
CA ASP A 59 2.12 16.66 -1.66
C ASP A 59 0.69 17.01 -2.07
N GLN A 60 0.53 17.98 -2.98
CA GLN A 60 -0.79 18.45 -3.43
C GLN A 60 -1.67 17.31 -3.97
N ARG A 61 -1.08 16.38 -4.72
CA ARG A 61 -1.83 15.26 -5.29
C ARG A 61 -2.06 14.16 -4.27
N ALA A 62 -1.13 13.94 -3.36
CA ALA A 62 -1.25 12.91 -2.33
C ALA A 62 -2.32 13.26 -1.28
N GLU A 63 -2.44 14.53 -0.90
CA GLU A 63 -3.51 15.04 -0.03
C GLU A 63 -4.92 14.82 -0.63
N GLN A 64 -5.01 14.83 -1.96
CA GLN A 64 -6.26 14.58 -2.68
C GLN A 64 -6.58 13.10 -2.86
N LEU A 65 -5.69 12.18 -2.50
CA LEU A 65 -5.83 10.75 -2.81
C LEU A 65 -5.71 9.87 -1.56
N GLY A 66 -6.14 10.37 -0.41
CA GLY A 66 -6.11 9.63 0.86
C GLY A 66 -5.49 10.45 1.99
N ASP A 67 -4.57 9.84 2.74
CA ASP A 67 -3.89 10.45 3.89
C ASP A 67 -2.44 10.89 3.57
N GLY A 68 -2.07 10.88 2.29
CA GLY A 68 -0.72 11.20 1.80
C GLY A 68 0.32 10.08 1.99
N ARG A 69 0.05 9.10 2.86
CA ARG A 69 0.92 7.93 3.09
C ARG A 69 0.51 6.77 2.19
N VAL A 70 -0.78 6.52 2.06
CA VAL A 70 -1.37 5.51 1.19
C VAL A 70 -2.37 6.14 0.22
N LEU A 71 -2.63 5.48 -0.89
CA LEU A 71 -3.64 5.88 -1.86
C LEU A 71 -4.97 5.24 -1.47
N LYS A 72 -6.00 6.08 -1.29
CA LYS A 72 -7.40 5.68 -1.07
C LYS A 72 -8.29 6.47 -2.03
N LEU A 73 -8.85 5.79 -3.02
CA LEU A 73 -9.82 6.36 -3.94
C LEU A 73 -11.24 6.06 -3.46
N TYR A 74 -12.02 7.11 -3.23
CA TYR A 74 -13.43 7.02 -2.89
C TYR A 74 -14.31 7.42 -4.07
N PRO A 75 -15.36 6.63 -4.42
CA PRO A 75 -16.23 6.97 -5.53
C PRO A 75 -16.91 8.32 -5.43
N HIS A 76 -17.35 8.69 -4.23
CA HIS A 76 -18.03 9.94 -3.97
C HIS A 76 -17.10 11.17 -3.91
N VAL A 77 -15.78 10.97 -3.87
CA VAL A 77 -14.79 12.07 -3.81
C VAL A 77 -14.08 12.24 -5.14
N HIS A 78 -13.75 11.14 -5.82
CA HIS A 78 -12.86 11.17 -6.99
C HIS A 78 -13.51 10.67 -8.28
N ASP A 79 -14.82 10.39 -8.29
CA ASP A 79 -15.56 9.97 -9.49
C ASP A 79 -14.93 8.73 -10.17
N THR A 80 -14.58 7.73 -9.36
CA THR A 80 -13.87 6.50 -9.76
C THR A 80 -14.30 5.32 -8.87
N ASP A 81 -13.90 4.10 -9.18
CA ASP A 81 -14.11 2.96 -8.27
C ASP A 81 -13.30 3.07 -6.96
N GLY A 82 -13.76 2.34 -5.94
CA GLY A 82 -13.07 2.23 -4.66
C GLY A 82 -11.73 1.52 -4.82
N PHE A 83 -10.63 2.16 -4.46
CA PHE A 83 -9.29 1.59 -4.65
C PHE A 83 -8.36 1.92 -3.49
N TYR A 84 -7.47 0.98 -3.17
CA TYR A 84 -6.40 1.15 -2.20
C TYR A 84 -5.06 0.80 -2.84
N ALA A 85 -4.02 1.59 -2.57
CA ALA A 85 -2.65 1.20 -2.90
C ALA A 85 -1.62 1.74 -1.90
N VAL A 86 -0.55 0.97 -1.69
CA VAL A 86 0.61 1.38 -0.91
C VAL A 86 1.89 0.95 -1.61
N ALA A 87 2.87 1.85 -1.65
CA ALA A 87 4.22 1.55 -2.10
C ALA A 87 5.11 1.28 -0.88
N LEU A 88 5.91 0.24 -0.98
CA LEU A 88 6.88 -0.18 0.01
C LEU A 88 8.27 -0.14 -0.62
N THR A 89 9.28 0.27 0.13
CA THR A 89 10.69 0.20 -0.26
C THR A 89 11.39 -0.79 0.64
N ARG A 90 12.19 -1.69 0.05
CA ARG A 90 13.08 -2.57 0.81
C ARG A 90 14.35 -1.80 1.16
N GLU A 91 14.60 -1.55 2.43
CA GLU A 91 15.68 -0.67 2.92
C GLU A 91 17.04 -1.37 3.05
N ASN A 92 17.13 -2.69 2.88
CA ASN A 92 18.39 -3.46 2.97
C ASN A 92 18.45 -4.70 2.06
#